data_AF-A0A3A8RM21-F1
#
_entry.id   AF-A0A3A8RM21-F1
#
_cell.length_a   1.000
_cell.length_b   1.000
_cell.length_c   1.000
_cell.angle_alpha   90.00
_cell.angle_beta   90.00
_cell.angle_gamma   90.00
#
_symmetry.space_group_name_H-M   'P 1'
#
loop_
_entity.id
_entity.type
_entity.pdbx_description
1 polymer ?
#
loop_
_entity_poly.entity_id
_entity_poly.type
_entity_poly.pdbx_seq_one_letter_code
_entity_poly.pdbx_strand_id
1 'polypeptide(L)'
;MDFMRWGGAAAVALLATAGCSKGSDAAGSPEDVYRRFMLANLTGDEQAIRPLILDHPDAALLWPGKGYPKDVADALGAQTREMKITRLKEAPDSVVLQSPASPLPMEVRRVNGEWKLDASPIIEFRKRASASH
;
A
#
# COMPACT_ATOMS: atom_id res chain seq x y z
N MET A 1 -44.21 -55.17 8.98
CA MET A 1 -43.53 -54.01 9.60
C MET A 1 -42.08 -54.02 9.13
N ASP A 2 -41.41 -52.86 9.14
CA ASP A 2 -40.10 -52.52 8.50
C ASP A 2 -40.25 -52.14 7.01
N PHE A 3 -40.45 -50.87 6.61
CA PHE A 3 -39.81 -49.58 6.93
C PHE A 3 -38.31 -49.47 6.57
N MET A 4 -38.07 -48.98 5.34
CA MET A 4 -37.30 -47.75 5.03
C MET A 4 -35.82 -47.65 5.46
N ARG A 5 -34.95 -47.36 4.47
CA ARG A 5 -34.01 -46.19 4.35
C ARG A 5 -32.82 -46.55 3.44
N TRP A 6 -32.63 -45.83 2.32
CA TRP A 6 -31.75 -44.63 2.18
C TRP A 6 -30.29 -44.92 2.53
N GLY A 7 -29.28 -44.61 1.74
CA GLY A 7 -29.12 -43.76 0.57
C GLY A 7 -27.61 -43.54 0.45
N GLY A 8 -27.02 -43.90 -0.69
CA GLY A 8 -25.57 -43.82 -0.91
C GLY A 8 -25.10 -42.37 -0.87
N ALA A 9 -24.13 -42.10 -0.01
CA ALA A 9 -23.53 -40.78 0.17
C ALA A 9 -22.77 -40.35 -1.10
N ALA A 10 -23.29 -39.32 -1.78
CA ALA A 10 -22.50 -38.55 -2.73
C ALA A 10 -21.69 -37.51 -1.95
N ALA A 11 -20.38 -37.71 -1.86
CA ALA A 11 -19.45 -36.72 -1.34
C ALA A 11 -19.29 -35.60 -2.38
N VAL A 12 -20.01 -34.49 -2.18
CA VAL A 12 -19.80 -33.25 -2.94
C VAL A 12 -18.51 -32.62 -2.41
N ALA A 13 -17.47 -32.61 -3.26
CA ALA A 13 -16.23 -31.91 -2.98
C ALA A 13 -16.48 -30.40 -2.93
N LEU A 14 -16.11 -29.78 -1.81
CA LEU A 14 -16.13 -28.34 -1.61
C LEU A 14 -15.14 -27.65 -2.57
N LEU A 15 -15.67 -26.84 -3.50
CA LEU A 15 -14.93 -25.69 -4.02
C LEU A 15 -15.16 -24.52 -3.05
N ALA A 16 -14.30 -24.42 -2.04
CA ALA A 16 -14.21 -23.22 -1.23
C ALA A 16 -13.60 -22.11 -2.10
N THR A 17 -14.45 -21.27 -2.69
CA THR A 17 -14.03 -19.97 -3.19
C THR A 17 -13.53 -19.17 -1.99
N ALA A 18 -12.21 -19.09 -1.83
CA ALA A 18 -11.58 -18.16 -0.92
C ALA A 18 -11.73 -16.73 -1.46
N GLY A 19 -12.97 -16.26 -1.56
CA GLY A 19 -13.30 -14.84 -1.61
C GLY A 19 -13.13 -14.26 -0.22
N CYS A 20 -11.90 -14.25 0.30
CA CYS A 20 -11.59 -13.38 1.43
C CYS A 20 -11.47 -11.96 0.88
N SER A 21 -12.57 -11.21 0.94
CA SER A 21 -12.53 -9.75 1.00
C SER A 21 -11.87 -9.31 2.31
N LYS A 22 -10.62 -9.70 2.51
CA LYS A 22 -9.76 -9.19 3.58
C LYS A 22 -9.46 -7.75 3.19
N GLY A 23 -9.81 -6.82 4.07
CA GLY A 23 -9.74 -5.38 3.81
C GLY A 23 -8.45 -4.99 3.11
N SER A 24 -8.55 -3.96 2.26
CA SER A 24 -7.45 -3.42 1.44
C SER A 24 -6.14 -3.23 2.22
N ASP A 25 -6.19 -3.12 3.55
CA ASP A 25 -5.06 -2.80 4.43
C ASP A 25 -4.46 -3.98 5.21
N ALA A 26 -4.55 -5.21 4.72
CA ALA A 26 -3.85 -6.34 5.35
C ALA A 26 -2.33 -6.10 5.41
N ALA A 27 -1.65 -6.56 6.47
CA ALA A 27 -0.20 -6.41 6.60
C ALA A 27 0.53 -6.98 5.36
N GLY A 28 1.42 -6.18 4.77
CA GLY A 28 2.12 -6.50 3.54
C GLY A 28 1.28 -6.39 2.26
N SER A 29 0.05 -5.86 2.31
CA SER A 29 -0.70 -5.50 1.10
C SER A 29 -0.08 -4.27 0.41
N PRO A 30 -0.42 -4.00 -0.86
CA PRO A 30 -0.06 -2.75 -1.53
C PRO A 30 -0.45 -1.51 -0.71
N GLU A 31 -1.63 -1.50 -0.09
CA GLU A 31 -2.11 -0.39 0.72
C GLU A 31 -1.39 -0.25 2.06
N ASP A 32 -0.97 -1.36 2.68
CA ASP A 32 -0.10 -1.31 3.86
C ASP A 32 1.25 -0.67 3.51
N VAL A 33 1.88 -1.09 2.40
CA VAL A 33 3.14 -0.49 1.92
C VAL A 33 2.97 0.99 1.62
N TYR A 34 1.91 1.37 0.89
CA TYR A 34 1.61 2.77 0.60
C TYR A 34 1.39 3.61 1.86
N ARG A 35 0.61 3.10 2.83
CA ARG A 35 0.35 3.79 4.10
C ARG A 35 1.62 3.95 4.93
N ARG A 36 2.43 2.89 5.04
CA ARG A 36 3.72 2.95 5.75
C ARG A 36 4.66 3.96 5.10
N PHE A 37 4.69 4.02 3.77
CA PHE A 37 5.46 5.01 3.04
C PHE A 37 4.98 6.43 3.36
N MET A 38 3.66 6.69 3.31
CA MET A 38 3.11 8.00 3.64
C MET A 38 3.49 8.45 5.05
N LEU A 39 3.38 7.55 6.04
CA LEU A 39 3.75 7.82 7.43
C LEU A 39 5.25 8.14 7.58
N ALA A 40 6.13 7.31 7.00
CA ALA A 40 7.57 7.52 7.05
C ALA A 40 7.99 8.80 6.32
N ASN A 41 7.28 9.16 5.25
CA ASN A 41 7.51 10.36 4.46
C ASN A 41 7.17 11.66 5.22
N LEU A 42 6.34 11.60 6.27
CA LEU A 42 6.08 12.78 7.12
C LEU A 42 7.35 13.24 7.85
N THR A 43 8.19 12.31 8.28
CA THR A 43 9.43 12.61 9.01
C THR A 43 10.66 12.60 8.12
N GLY A 44 10.57 12.06 6.91
CA GLY A 44 11.71 11.87 6.03
C GLY A 44 12.71 10.86 6.60
N ASP A 45 12.22 9.81 7.26
CA ASP A 45 13.06 8.77 7.83
C ASP A 45 13.56 7.83 6.73
N GLU A 46 14.84 7.96 6.35
CA GLU A 46 15.47 7.13 5.33
C GLU A 46 15.37 5.63 5.66
N GLN A 47 15.61 5.23 6.91
CA GLN A 47 15.61 3.82 7.30
C GLN A 47 14.22 3.20 7.17
N ALA A 48 13.17 4.01 7.40
CA ALA A 48 11.79 3.59 7.21
C ALA A 48 11.33 3.63 5.74
N ILE A 49 11.79 4.61 4.94
CA ILE A 49 11.37 4.78 3.55
C ILE A 49 12.08 3.81 2.60
N ARG A 50 13.41 3.70 2.71
CA ARG A 50 14.25 2.93 1.78
C ARG A 50 13.76 1.49 1.56
N PRO A 51 13.36 0.69 2.56
CA PRO A 51 12.87 -0.68 2.32
C PRO A 51 11.47 -0.75 1.68
N LEU A 52 10.73 0.36 1.60
CA LEU A 52 9.36 0.40 1.07
C LEU A 52 9.29 0.77 -0.40
N ILE A 53 10.35 1.32 -0.98
CA ILE A 53 10.36 1.84 -2.35
C ILE A 53 11.15 0.94 -3.29
N LEU A 54 10.88 1.07 -4.59
CA LEU A 54 11.81 0.60 -5.62
C LEU A 54 13.09 1.43 -5.57
N ASP A 55 14.22 0.79 -5.90
CA ASP A 55 15.50 1.51 -6.03
C ASP A 55 15.36 2.65 -7.04
N HIS A 56 15.82 3.84 -6.64
CA HIS A 56 15.75 5.03 -7.46
C HIS A 56 17.00 5.89 -7.23
N PRO A 57 17.68 6.38 -8.28
CA PRO A 57 18.94 7.15 -8.14
C PRO A 57 18.74 8.42 -7.30
N ASP A 58 17.59 9.07 -7.42
CA ASP A 58 17.26 10.29 -6.69
C ASP A 58 16.47 10.08 -5.40
N ALA A 59 16.48 8.86 -4.82
CA ALA A 59 15.66 8.55 -3.64
C ALA A 59 15.97 9.46 -2.44
N ALA A 60 17.17 10.02 -2.35
CA ALA A 60 17.57 10.99 -1.32
C ALA A 60 16.65 12.22 -1.23
N LEU A 61 15.96 12.57 -2.32
CA LEU A 61 14.97 13.65 -2.32
C LEU A 61 13.76 13.36 -1.42
N LEU A 62 13.55 12.11 -1.01
CA LEU A 62 12.46 11.71 -0.10
C LEU A 62 12.75 12.07 1.37
N TRP A 63 14.01 12.26 1.75
CA TRP A 63 14.46 12.55 3.11
C TRP A 63 15.43 13.74 3.17
N PRO A 64 15.00 14.97 2.87
CA PRO A 64 15.88 16.15 2.77
C PRO A 64 16.45 16.64 4.11
N GLY A 65 16.40 15.85 5.19
CA GLY A 65 17.00 16.15 6.50
C GLY A 65 16.10 16.91 7.48
N LYS A 66 14.94 17.45 7.05
CA LYS A 66 13.90 17.99 7.95
C LYS A 66 12.51 17.58 7.48
N GLY A 67 11.91 16.61 8.16
CA GLY A 67 10.47 16.33 8.07
C GLY A 67 9.64 17.29 8.92
N TYR A 68 8.35 16.99 9.07
CA TYR A 68 7.49 17.71 10.00
C TYR A 68 8.01 17.57 11.45
N PRO A 69 7.81 18.60 12.31
CA PRO A 69 7.96 18.46 13.75
C PRO A 69 7.16 17.27 14.29
N LYS A 70 7.62 16.64 15.38
CA LYS A 70 7.05 15.37 15.87
C LYS A 70 5.55 15.45 16.14
N ASP A 71 5.09 16.51 16.79
CA ASP A 71 3.68 16.75 17.10
C ASP A 71 2.83 16.88 15.82
N VAL A 72 3.33 17.60 14.82
CA VAL A 72 2.67 17.73 13.51
C VAL A 72 2.66 16.39 12.77
N ALA A 73 3.77 15.65 12.78
CA ALA A 73 3.85 14.33 12.17
C ALA A 73 2.92 13.31 12.84
N ASP A 74 2.77 13.36 14.17
CA ASP A 74 1.85 12.50 14.91
C ASP A 74 0.38 12.81 14.55
N ALA A 75 0.02 14.10 14.48
CA ALA A 75 -1.32 14.54 14.12
C ALA A 75 -1.69 14.16 12.67
N LEU A 76 -0.81 14.43 11.70
CA LEU A 76 -1.00 14.00 10.30
C LEU A 76 -0.98 12.47 10.17
N GLY A 77 -0.15 11.81 10.98
CA GLY A 77 -0.06 10.35 11.01
C GLY A 77 -1.34 9.69 11.49
N ALA A 78 -2.03 10.25 12.48
CA ALA A 78 -3.34 9.77 12.92
C ALA A 78 -4.36 9.78 11.77
N GLN A 79 -4.46 10.91 11.05
CA GLN A 79 -5.34 11.04 9.88
C GLN A 79 -4.94 10.06 8.75
N THR A 80 -3.64 9.86 8.54
CA THR A 80 -3.10 8.94 7.53
C THR A 80 -3.43 7.48 7.81
N ARG A 81 -3.58 7.09 9.08
CA ARG A 81 -3.95 5.70 9.41
C ARG A 81 -5.40 5.39 9.05
N GLU A 82 -6.29 6.37 9.19
CA GLU A 82 -7.74 6.19 9.00
C GLU A 82 -8.21 6.47 7.58
N MET A 83 -7.40 7.17 6.77
CA MET A 83 -7.83 7.52 5.42
C MET A 83 -8.09 6.28 4.54
N LYS A 84 -9.14 6.39 3.74
CA LYS A 84 -9.44 5.41 2.71
C LYS A 84 -8.41 5.51 1.58
N ILE A 85 -7.77 4.38 1.29
CA ILE A 85 -6.98 4.19 0.09
C ILE A 85 -7.87 3.53 -0.97
N THR A 86 -7.83 4.04 -2.20
CA THR A 86 -8.61 3.51 -3.33
C THR A 86 -7.67 2.93 -4.37
N ARG A 87 -7.96 1.70 -4.82
CA ARG A 87 -7.33 1.12 -6.02
C ARG A 87 -7.95 1.74 -7.26
N LEU A 88 -7.14 2.43 -8.06
CA LEU A 88 -7.55 2.95 -9.36
C LEU A 88 -7.39 1.93 -10.46
N LYS A 89 -6.33 1.10 -10.37
CA LYS A 89 -6.04 0.00 -11.30
C LYS A 89 -5.42 -1.16 -10.52
N GLU A 90 -5.71 -2.36 -10.96
CA GLU A 90 -5.19 -3.60 -10.37
C GLU A 90 -4.75 -4.56 -11.48
N ALA A 91 -3.54 -5.08 -11.32
CA ALA A 91 -2.92 -6.12 -12.12
C ALA A 91 -2.25 -7.15 -11.18
N PRO A 92 -1.88 -8.35 -11.65
CA PRO A 92 -1.31 -9.39 -10.78
C PRO A 92 -0.09 -8.93 -9.96
N ASP A 93 0.78 -8.11 -10.58
CA ASP A 93 2.04 -7.66 -10.00
C ASP A 93 2.11 -6.13 -9.81
N SER A 94 1.01 -5.39 -10.02
CA SER A 94 0.97 -3.96 -9.74
C SER A 94 -0.40 -3.43 -9.37
N VAL A 95 -0.44 -2.44 -8.49
CA VAL A 95 -1.65 -1.73 -8.08
C VAL A 95 -1.39 -0.24 -8.09
N VAL A 96 -2.27 0.53 -8.72
CA VAL A 96 -2.24 1.99 -8.68
C VAL A 96 -3.18 2.46 -7.58
N LEU A 97 -2.65 3.17 -6.59
CA LEU A 97 -3.33 3.62 -5.39
C LEU A 97 -3.50 5.13 -5.37
N GLN A 98 -4.62 5.58 -4.81
CA GLN A 98 -4.92 6.99 -4.57
C GLN A 98 -5.42 7.17 -3.14
N SER A 99 -5.00 8.25 -2.50
CA SER A 99 -5.59 8.71 -1.24
C SER A 99 -5.85 10.22 -1.27
N PRO A 100 -6.73 10.75 -0.42
CA PRO A 100 -6.99 12.19 -0.35
C PRO A 100 -5.78 13.05 0.05
N ALA A 101 -4.77 12.47 0.70
CA ALA A 101 -3.58 13.20 1.15
C ALA A 101 -2.41 13.20 0.15
N SER A 102 -2.53 12.51 -0.99
CA SER A 102 -1.54 12.61 -2.08
C SER A 102 -2.18 13.26 -3.31
N PRO A 103 -1.57 14.30 -3.88
CA PRO A 103 -2.06 14.88 -5.14
C PRO A 103 -1.78 13.99 -6.36
N LEU A 104 -0.99 12.93 -6.20
CA LEU A 104 -0.58 12.03 -7.28
C LEU A 104 -0.96 10.58 -6.94
N PRO A 105 -1.52 9.82 -7.90
CA PRO A 105 -1.60 8.37 -7.78
C PRO A 105 -0.20 7.76 -7.70
N MET A 106 -0.06 6.72 -6.90
CA MET A 106 1.21 6.00 -6.73
C MET A 106 1.03 4.54 -7.11
N GLU A 107 1.98 4.01 -7.88
CA GLU A 107 2.00 2.58 -8.18
C GLU A 107 2.77 1.83 -7.09
N VAL A 108 2.27 0.66 -6.71
CA VAL A 108 2.98 -0.31 -5.88
C VAL A 108 3.15 -1.57 -6.72
N ARG A 109 4.38 -2.04 -6.88
CA ARG A 109 4.76 -3.18 -7.72
C ARG A 109 5.25 -4.33 -6.87
N ARG A 110 5.00 -5.54 -7.33
CA ARG A 110 5.51 -6.75 -6.69
C ARG A 110 6.88 -7.10 -7.28
N VAL A 111 7.89 -7.17 -6.44
CA VAL A 111 9.27 -7.54 -6.81
C VAL A 111 9.73 -8.62 -5.86
N ASN A 112 10.12 -9.78 -6.39
CA ASN A 112 10.55 -10.94 -5.60
C ASN A 112 9.54 -11.36 -4.50
N GLY A 113 8.25 -11.23 -4.79
CA GLY A 113 7.16 -11.56 -3.85
C GLY A 113 6.78 -10.45 -2.87
N GLU A 114 7.57 -9.38 -2.77
CA GLU A 114 7.31 -8.22 -1.91
C GLU A 114 6.71 -7.05 -2.67
N TRP A 115 5.79 -6.31 -2.04
CA TRP A 115 5.29 -5.06 -2.60
C TRP A 115 6.25 -3.92 -2.29
N LYS A 116 6.56 -3.10 -3.30
CA LYS A 116 7.40 -1.91 -3.23
C LYS A 116 6.74 -0.77 -3.98
N LEU A 117 6.81 0.43 -3.43
CA LEU A 117 6.24 1.65 -4.00
C LEU A 117 7.16 2.22 -5.08
N ASP A 118 6.62 2.53 -6.25
CA ASP A 118 7.31 3.32 -7.27
C ASP A 118 7.27 4.80 -6.86
N ALA A 119 8.40 5.30 -6.32
CA ALA A 119 8.50 6.66 -5.80
C ALA A 119 8.76 7.72 -6.88
N SER A 120 8.88 7.33 -8.16
CA SER A 120 9.20 8.26 -9.24
C SER A 120 8.26 9.48 -9.31
N PRO A 121 6.92 9.34 -9.19
CA PRO A 121 6.02 10.49 -9.30
C PRO A 121 6.25 11.57 -8.23
N ILE A 122 6.48 11.18 -6.97
CA ILE A 122 6.73 12.13 -5.87
C ILE A 122 8.13 12.74 -5.95
N ILE A 123 9.12 11.97 -6.40
CA ILE A 123 10.48 12.47 -6.65
C ILE A 123 10.46 13.55 -7.73
N GLU A 124 9.81 13.28 -8.86
CA GLU A 124 9.66 14.24 -9.95
C GLU A 124 8.84 15.48 -9.51
N PHE A 125 7.83 15.30 -8.67
CA PHE A 125 7.11 16.42 -8.06
C PHE A 125 8.02 17.32 -7.23
N ARG A 126 8.87 16.74 -6.37
CA ARG A 126 9.83 17.51 -5.56
C ARG A 126 10.88 18.22 -6.41
N LYS A 127 11.40 17.57 -7.47
CA LYS A 127 12.32 18.22 -8.42
C LYS A 127 11.72 19.47 -9.03
N ARG A 128 10.46 19.40 -9.50
CA ARG A 128 9.76 20.56 -10.09
C ARG A 128 9.51 21.67 -9.07
N ALA A 129 9.12 21.32 -7.85
CA ALA A 129 8.91 22.29 -6.78
C ALA A 129 10.19 23.05 -6.42
N SER A 130 11.34 22.36 -6.38
CA SER A 130 12.64 22.97 -6.13
C SER A 130 13.16 23.83 -7.28
N ALA A 131 12.81 23.50 -8.53
CA ALA A 131 13.22 24.28 -9.71
C ALA A 131 12.42 25.59 -9.91
N SER A 132 11.37 25.81 -9.11
CA SER A 132 10.47 26.97 -9.21
C SER A 132 10.77 28.06 -8.18
N HIS A 133 11.87 27.93 -7.43
CA HIS A 133 12.39 28.88 -6.43
C HIS A 133 13.85 29.21 -6.76
#